data_AF-A0A1Q7G1Z1-F1
#
_entry.id   AF-A0A1Q7G1Z1-F1
#
_cell.length_a   1.000
_cell.length_b   1.000
_cell.length_c   1.000
_cell.angle_alpha   90.00
_cell.angle_beta   90.00
_cell.angle_gamma   90.00
#
_symmetry.space_group_name_H-M   'P 1'
#
loop_
_entity.id
_entity.type
_entity.pdbx_description
1 polymer ?
#
loop_
_entity_poly.entity_id
_entity_poly.type
_entity_poly.pdbx_seq_one_letter_code
_entity_poly.pdbx_strand_id
1 'polypeptide(L)'
;MPKLSIGVAVLSLVASVASAETLTDRMQSSRMTVLQVNRETGQFQCVEHRRWTFVSKADLSAVRPGDIVRVDRTGGTARLVLLRSAAEELAGSER
;
A
#
# COMPACT_ATOMS: atom_id res chain seq x y z
N MET A 1 -39.70 -17.24 -52.55
CA MET A 1 -39.45 -17.52 -51.11
C MET A 1 -38.02 -17.09 -50.75
N PRO A 2 -37.78 -15.89 -50.20
CA PRO A 2 -36.46 -15.56 -49.66
C PRO A 2 -36.41 -15.94 -48.17
N LYS A 3 -35.41 -16.74 -47.79
CA LYS A 3 -35.12 -17.09 -46.38
C LYS A 3 -34.33 -15.95 -45.75
N LEU A 4 -34.91 -15.22 -44.80
CA LEU A 4 -34.18 -14.28 -43.96
C LEU A 4 -33.37 -15.04 -42.91
N SER A 5 -32.04 -15.01 -43.05
CA SER A 5 -31.13 -15.50 -42.02
C SER A 5 -30.92 -14.38 -40.99
N ILE A 6 -31.41 -14.60 -39.77
CA ILE A 6 -31.23 -13.69 -38.63
C ILE A 6 -29.89 -14.03 -37.98
N GLY A 7 -28.89 -13.18 -38.18
CA GLY A 7 -27.62 -13.25 -37.46
C GLY A 7 -27.77 -12.56 -36.10
N VAL A 8 -27.63 -13.32 -35.01
CA VAL A 8 -27.54 -12.76 -33.65
C VAL A 8 -26.10 -12.31 -33.41
N ALA A 9 -25.89 -10.99 -33.30
CA ALA A 9 -24.61 -10.43 -32.88
C ALA A 9 -24.54 -10.43 -31.35
N VAL A 10 -23.70 -11.29 -30.78
CA VAL A 10 -23.39 -11.28 -29.35
C VAL A 10 -22.37 -10.17 -29.10
N LEU A 11 -22.84 -9.02 -28.59
CA LEU A 11 -21.99 -7.95 -28.10
C LEU A 11 -21.46 -8.36 -26.71
N SER A 12 -20.23 -8.88 -26.67
CA SER A 12 -19.54 -9.14 -25.41
C SER A 12 -19.24 -7.82 -24.69
N LEU A 13 -19.95 -7.55 -23.58
CA LEU A 13 -19.59 -6.47 -22.66
C LEU A 13 -18.32 -6.86 -21.90
N VAL A 14 -17.16 -6.43 -22.41
CA VAL A 14 -15.93 -6.38 -21.60
C VAL A 14 -16.03 -5.17 -20.68
N ALA A 15 -16.49 -5.40 -19.44
CA ALA A 15 -16.48 -4.38 -18.41
C ALA A 15 -15.02 -4.13 -17.96
N SER A 16 -14.58 -2.88 -18.08
CA SER A 16 -13.21 -2.44 -17.86
C SER A 16 -12.71 -2.71 -16.43
N VAL A 17 -11.91 -3.75 -16.25
CA VAL A 17 -10.93 -3.87 -15.16
C VAL A 17 -9.68 -3.10 -15.61
N ALA A 18 -9.65 -1.81 -15.34
CA ALA A 18 -8.44 -0.99 -15.52
C ALA A 18 -8.24 -0.05 -14.31
N SER A 19 -9.33 0.30 -13.62
CA SER A 19 -9.32 1.21 -12.48
C SER A 19 -8.77 0.59 -11.19
N ALA A 20 -8.89 -0.73 -11.01
CA ALA A 20 -8.42 -1.43 -9.81
C ALA A 20 -6.90 -1.64 -9.80
N GLU A 21 -6.29 -1.83 -10.98
CA GLU A 21 -4.85 -2.04 -11.13
C GLU A 21 -4.08 -0.77 -10.75
N THR A 22 -4.53 0.40 -11.20
CA THR A 22 -3.90 1.68 -10.87
C THR A 22 -4.01 2.02 -9.39
N LEU A 23 -5.14 1.70 -8.73
CA LEU A 23 -5.29 1.96 -7.29
C LEU A 23 -4.43 0.99 -6.47
N THR A 24 -4.44 -0.30 -6.83
CA THR A 24 -3.63 -1.33 -6.17
C THR A 24 -2.15 -1.06 -6.37
N ASP A 25 -1.72 -0.66 -7.57
CA ASP A 25 -0.35 -0.29 -7.87
C ASP A 25 0.10 0.93 -7.07
N ARG A 26 -0.72 1.99 -6.98
CA ARG A 26 -0.41 3.14 -6.11
C ARG A 26 -0.36 2.75 -4.63
N MET A 27 -1.25 1.86 -4.19
CA MET A 27 -1.28 1.40 -2.81
C MET A 27 -0.07 0.51 -2.48
N GLN A 28 0.36 -0.34 -3.41
CA GLN A 28 1.54 -1.21 -3.30
C GLN A 28 2.84 -0.40 -3.39
N SER A 29 2.93 0.53 -4.34
CA SER A 29 4.07 1.43 -4.57
C SER A 29 4.34 2.36 -3.38
N SER A 30 3.32 2.61 -2.54
CA SER A 30 3.46 3.40 -1.32
C SER A 30 3.80 2.58 -0.05
N ARG A 31 3.88 1.25 -0.13
CA ARG A 31 4.26 0.40 1.01
C ARG A 31 5.77 0.45 1.19
N MET A 32 6.20 0.63 2.42
CA MET A 32 7.61 0.73 2.78
C MET A 32 7.88 -0.16 3.97
N THR A 33 9.01 -0.88 3.94
CA THR A 33 9.44 -1.75 5.04
C THR A 33 10.41 -0.98 5.92
N VAL A 34 10.08 -0.84 7.20
CA VAL A 34 10.89 -0.10 8.17
C VAL A 34 12.20 -0.85 8.42
N LEU A 35 13.32 -0.19 8.19
CA LEU A 35 14.66 -0.72 8.43
C LEU A 35 15.19 -0.27 9.80
N GLN A 36 15.08 1.03 10.10
CA GLN A 36 15.58 1.63 11.34
C GLN A 36 14.67 2.76 11.82
N VAL A 37 14.65 2.99 13.14
CA VAL A 37 13.87 4.04 13.78
C VAL A 37 14.77 4.81 14.76
N ASN A 38 14.82 6.12 14.62
CA ASN A 38 15.44 7.04 15.57
C ASN A 38 14.34 7.87 16.26
N ARG A 39 14.01 7.50 17.49
CA ARG A 39 12.94 8.14 18.28
C ARG A 39 13.36 9.49 18.85
N GLU A 40 14.66 9.70 19.08
CA GLU A 40 15.20 10.95 19.61
C GLU A 40 15.02 12.09 18.60
N THR A 41 15.32 11.81 17.33
CA THR A 41 15.26 12.80 16.24
C THR A 41 13.94 12.80 15.48
N GLY A 42 13.05 11.81 15.73
CA GLY A 42 11.76 11.73 15.04
C GLY A 42 11.89 11.24 13.60
N GLN A 43 12.83 10.34 13.33
CA GLN A 43 13.13 9.88 11.97
C GLN A 43 13.05 8.36 11.85
N PHE A 44 12.77 7.88 10.65
CA PHE A 44 12.87 6.46 10.31
C PHE A 44 13.51 6.28 8.93
N GLN A 45 14.01 5.08 8.68
CA GLN A 45 14.59 4.67 7.42
C GLN A 45 13.87 3.41 6.93
N CYS A 46 13.66 3.31 5.61
CA CYS A 46 13.06 2.13 4.98
C CYS A 46 14.03 1.42 4.05
N VAL A 47 13.75 0.15 3.76
CA VAL A 47 14.54 -0.69 2.84
C VAL A 47 14.55 -0.12 1.42
N GLU A 48 13.42 0.41 0.98
CA GLU A 48 13.15 0.80 -0.41
C GLU A 48 13.91 2.07 -0.81
N HIS A 49 14.07 3.03 0.10
CA HIS A 49 14.70 4.32 -0.20
C HIS A 49 16.00 4.55 0.56
N ARG A 50 16.25 3.79 1.64
CA ARG A 50 17.42 3.91 2.53
C ARG A 50 17.75 5.34 2.97
N ARG A 51 16.73 6.20 3.03
CA ARG A 51 16.85 7.61 3.42
C ARG A 51 16.11 7.85 4.73
N TRP A 52 16.73 8.61 5.62
CA TRP A 52 16.08 9.11 6.82
C TRP A 52 14.95 10.07 6.45
N THR A 53 13.75 9.77 6.96
CA THR A 53 12.52 10.54 6.73
C THR A 53 11.98 10.99 8.08
N PHE A 54 11.70 12.28 8.20
CA PHE A 54 11.08 12.86 9.38
C PHE A 54 9.58 12.56 9.40
N VAL A 55 9.07 12.14 10.56
CA VAL A 55 7.64 11.95 10.82
C VAL A 55 7.31 12.38 12.25
N SER A 56 6.02 12.38 12.60
CA SER A 56 5.61 12.64 13.98
C SER A 56 6.23 11.62 14.94
N LYS A 57 6.79 12.11 16.07
CA LYS A 57 7.31 11.25 17.14
C LYS A 57 6.24 10.33 17.73
N ALA A 58 4.98 10.78 17.75
CA ALA A 58 3.86 9.96 18.21
C ALA A 58 3.70 8.71 17.34
N ASP A 59 3.81 8.86 16.02
CA ASP A 59 3.69 7.72 15.09
C ASP A 59 4.86 6.73 15.25
N LEU A 60 6.09 7.22 15.52
CA LEU A 60 7.27 6.36 15.72
C LEU A 60 7.26 5.55 17.03
N SER A 61 6.43 5.92 18.00
CA SER A 61 6.36 5.22 19.28
C SER A 61 5.94 3.76 19.11
N ALA A 62 5.02 3.50 18.18
CA ALA A 62 4.46 2.18 17.91
C ALA A 62 5.19 1.40 16.81
N VAL A 63 5.98 2.08 15.97
CA VAL A 63 6.65 1.49 14.80
C VAL A 63 7.94 0.78 15.19
N ARG A 64 8.17 -0.40 14.59
CA ARG A 64 9.34 -1.24 14.78
C ARG A 64 10.02 -1.56 13.44
N PRO A 65 11.33 -1.84 13.44
CA PRO A 65 11.99 -2.46 12.28
C PRO A 65 11.26 -3.74 11.85
N GLY A 66 11.08 -3.91 10.54
CA GLY A 66 10.32 -4.99 9.92
C GLY A 66 8.86 -4.66 9.60
N ASP A 67 8.28 -3.62 10.22
CA ASP A 67 6.91 -3.23 9.95
C ASP A 67 6.73 -2.69 8.52
N ILE A 68 5.56 -2.94 7.93
CA ILE A 68 5.19 -2.37 6.64
C ILE A 68 4.29 -1.17 6.88
N VAL A 69 4.72 -0.03 6.37
CA VAL A 69 4.12 1.28 6.63
C VAL A 69 3.88 2.03 5.33
N ARG A 70 3.05 3.07 5.35
CA ARG A 70 3.02 4.11 4.32
C ARG A 70 3.21 5.48 4.96
N VAL A 71 3.71 6.42 4.16
CA VAL A 71 3.82 7.82 4.57
C VAL A 71 2.71 8.62 3.91
N ASP A 72 1.83 9.19 4.70
CA ASP A 72 0.83 10.16 4.25
C ASP A 72 1.38 11.58 4.43
N ARG A 73 1.37 12.38 3.36
CA ARG A 73 1.92 13.75 3.36
C ARG A 73 0.85 14.82 3.18
N THR A 74 -0.35 14.59 3.70
CA THR A 74 -1.44 15.55 3.56
C THR A 74 -1.30 16.64 4.63
N GLY A 75 -0.87 17.85 4.25
CA GLY A 75 -0.90 19.02 5.14
C GLY A 75 0.38 19.34 5.92
N GLY A 76 1.55 18.92 5.44
CA GLY A 76 2.84 19.42 5.93
C GLY A 76 3.70 18.37 6.63
N THR A 77 3.31 17.93 7.83
CA THR A 77 4.06 16.89 8.55
C THR A 77 3.71 15.52 7.99
N ALA A 78 4.72 14.78 7.55
CA ALA A 78 4.55 13.40 7.11
C ALA A 78 4.05 12.55 8.28
N ARG A 79 2.87 11.94 8.11
CA ARG A 79 2.27 11.01 9.06
C ARG A 79 2.59 9.59 8.64
N LEU A 80 2.92 8.76 9.62
CA LEU A 80 3.28 7.37 9.37
C LEU A 80 2.08 6.47 9.69
N VAL A 81 1.63 5.70 8.71
CA VAL A 81 0.48 4.82 8.83
C VAL A 81 0.97 3.37 8.77
N LEU A 82 0.79 2.65 9.87
CA LEU A 82 1.11 1.23 9.95
C LEU A 82 0.11 0.41 9.14
N LEU A 83 0.61 -0.37 8.17
CA LEU A 83 -0.21 -1.21 7.30
C LEU A 83 -0.19 -2.67 7.74
N ARG A 84 0.94 -3.14 8.26
CA ARG A 84 1.13 -4.49 8.79
C ARG A 84 2.27 -4.49 9.78
N SER A 85 2.03 -5.05 10.97
CA SER A 85 3.06 -5.24 11.99
C SER A 85 3.78 -6.56 11.75
N ALA A 86 5.12 -6.56 11.75
CA ALA A 86 5.87 -7.82 11.65
C ALA A 86 5.59 -8.76 12.84
N ALA A 87 5.32 -8.18 14.01
CA ALA A 87 4.95 -8.93 15.21
C ALA A 87 3.59 -9.64 15.09
N GLU A 88 2.62 -9.05 14.39
CA GLU A 88 1.30 -9.66 14.18
C GLU A 88 1.35 -10.84 13.20
N GLU A 89 2.24 -10.80 12.20
CA GLU A 89 2.42 -11.91 11.26
C GLU A 89 3.08 -13.12 11.93
N LEU A 90 4.03 -12.89 12.84
CA LEU A 90 4.66 -13.97 13.60
C LEU A 90 3.68 -14.66 14.55
N ALA A 91 2.79 -13.88 15.19
CA ALA A 91 1.72 -14.42 16.05
C ALA A 91 0.56 -15.04 15.24
N GLY A 92 0.39 -14.65 13.98
CA GLY A 92 -0.65 -15.16 13.08
C GLY A 92 -0.36 -16.56 12.51
N SER A 93 0.88 -17.03 12.58
CA SER A 93 1.27 -18.38 12.16
C SER A 93 0.91 -19.47 13.20
N GLU A 94 0.30 -19.10 14.32
CA GLU A 94 0.00 -19.97 15.46
C GLU A 94 -1.49 -20.36 15.58
N ARG A 95 -2.30 -20.18 14.53
CA ARG A 95 -3.72 -20.54 14.53
C ARG A 95 -4.14 -21.46 13.40
#